data_AF-A0A661S4V4-F1
#
_entry.id   AF-A0A661S4V4-F1
#
_cell.length_a   1.000
_cell.length_b   1.000
_cell.length_c   1.000
_cell.angle_alpha   90.00
_cell.angle_beta   90.00
_cell.angle_gamma   90.00
#
_symmetry.space_group_name_H-M   'P 1'
#
loop_
_entity.id
_entity.type
_entity.pdbx_description
1 polymer ?
#
loop_
_entity_poly.entity_id
_entity_poly.type
_entity_poly.pdbx_seq_one_letter_code
_entity_poly.pdbx_strand_id
1 'polypeptide(L)'
;MGAWAIGASGRIDLIGDFAQQILIYLEKDFKKKTSGTVLNDKEPPEISKNSYSPYKGVEHGGCYWIEDKRLGKAHPVSKELLFELLAEVTDYAF
;
A
#
# COMPACT_ATOMS: atom_id res chain seq x y z
N MET A 1 -8.35 -16.97 -20.35
CA MET A 1 -7.68 -15.86 -19.66
C MET A 1 -8.72 -15.13 -18.86
N GLY A 2 -8.58 -15.17 -17.55
CA GLY A 2 -9.47 -14.48 -16.62
C GLY A 2 -8.64 -13.83 -15.51
N ALA A 3 -9.23 -12.86 -14.82
CA ALA A 3 -8.63 -12.31 -13.62
C ALA A 3 -9.63 -12.33 -12.47
N TRP A 4 -9.10 -12.42 -11.26
CA TRP A 4 -9.83 -12.32 -10.02
C TRP A 4 -9.36 -11.11 -9.25
N ALA A 5 -10.33 -10.39 -8.66
CA ALA A 5 -10.07 -9.35 -7.68
C ALA A 5 -10.51 -9.88 -6.31
N ILE A 6 -9.59 -10.00 -5.38
CA ILE A 6 -9.85 -10.48 -4.02
C ILE A 6 -9.61 -9.33 -3.04
N GLY A 7 -10.66 -8.90 -2.35
CA GLY A 7 -10.60 -7.81 -1.37
C GLY A 7 -10.73 -8.30 0.06
N ALA A 8 -9.80 -7.92 0.95
CA ALA A 8 -9.89 -8.15 2.39
C ALA A 8 -9.06 -7.11 3.17
N SER A 9 -9.63 -6.59 4.27
CA SER A 9 -8.92 -5.73 5.26
C SER A 9 -8.08 -4.60 4.65
N GLY A 10 -8.65 -3.87 3.68
CA GLY A 10 -7.96 -2.75 3.02
C GLY A 10 -6.90 -3.17 2.01
N ARG A 11 -6.82 -4.44 1.61
CA ARG A 11 -5.97 -4.92 0.52
C ARG A 11 -6.83 -5.52 -0.59
N ILE A 12 -6.46 -5.25 -1.83
CA ILE A 12 -7.06 -5.83 -3.03
C ILE A 12 -5.95 -6.49 -3.83
N ASP A 13 -6.06 -7.79 -4.02
CA ASP A 13 -5.16 -8.54 -4.90
C ASP A 13 -5.85 -8.74 -6.25
N LEU A 14 -5.24 -8.23 -7.31
CA LEU A 14 -5.58 -8.52 -8.70
C LEU A 14 -4.70 -9.69 -9.14
N ILE A 15 -5.31 -10.82 -9.44
CA ILE A 15 -4.62 -12.05 -9.80
C ILE A 15 -5.11 -12.46 -11.18
N GLY A 16 -4.20 -12.58 -12.13
CA GLY A 16 -4.48 -13.20 -13.40
C GLY A 16 -3.45 -14.26 -13.74
N ASP A 17 -3.60 -14.85 -14.91
CA ASP A 17 -2.77 -15.98 -15.35
C ASP A 17 -1.29 -15.59 -15.54
N PHE A 18 -0.99 -14.29 -15.73
CA PHE A 18 0.34 -13.79 -16.07
C PHE A 18 1.01 -12.93 -14.98
N ALA A 19 0.22 -12.18 -14.22
CA ALA A 19 0.73 -11.23 -13.24
C ALA A 19 -0.17 -11.14 -12.01
N GLN A 20 0.41 -10.66 -10.91
CA GLN A 20 -0.30 -10.33 -9.69
C GLN A 20 0.01 -8.89 -9.30
N GLN A 21 -1.04 -8.08 -9.14
CA GLN A 21 -0.94 -6.71 -8.67
C GLN A 21 -1.64 -6.53 -7.32
N ILE A 22 -1.06 -5.70 -6.46
CA ILE A 22 -1.57 -5.48 -5.09
C ILE A 22 -1.88 -4.01 -4.90
N LEU A 23 -3.13 -3.74 -4.54
CA LEU A 23 -3.60 -2.43 -4.10
C LEU A 23 -3.83 -2.46 -2.59
N ILE A 24 -3.53 -1.35 -1.93
CA ILE A 24 -3.74 -1.18 -0.50
C ILE A 24 -4.47 0.14 -0.27
N TYR A 25 -5.61 0.06 0.40
CA TYR A 25 -6.30 1.20 0.98
C TYR A 25 -5.60 1.61 2.27
N LEU A 26 -5.06 2.83 2.27
CA LEU A 26 -4.41 3.44 3.42
C LEU A 26 -5.34 4.48 4.01
N GLU A 27 -5.71 4.31 5.29
CA GLU A 27 -6.49 5.30 6.02
C GLU A 27 -5.65 6.55 6.33
N LYS A 28 -6.33 7.69 6.46
CA LYS A 28 -5.70 8.98 6.77
C LYS A 28 -4.86 8.95 8.06
N ASP A 29 -5.23 8.10 9.01
CA ASP A 29 -4.54 7.88 10.29
C ASP A 29 -3.49 6.75 10.26
N PHE A 30 -3.26 6.07 9.12
CA PHE A 30 -2.23 5.01 8.97
C PHE A 30 -0.82 5.47 9.33
N LYS A 31 -0.64 6.78 9.37
CA LYS A 31 0.49 7.53 9.90
C LYS A 31 0.82 7.22 11.39
N LYS A 32 -0.05 6.58 12.18
CA LYS A 32 0.19 6.29 13.62
C LYS A 32 0.77 4.88 13.87
N LYS A 33 2.00 4.60 13.43
CA LYS A 33 2.81 3.57 14.10
C LYS A 33 3.81 4.27 15.01
N THR A 34 3.52 4.25 16.30
CA THR A 34 4.42 4.73 17.35
C THR A 34 5.51 3.67 17.55
N SER A 35 6.70 3.87 16.98
CA SER A 35 7.89 3.10 17.38
C SER A 35 8.48 3.75 18.62
N GLY A 36 8.23 3.17 19.79
CA GLY A 36 8.94 3.51 21.01
C GLY A 36 10.18 2.62 21.14
N THR A 37 11.37 3.21 21.09
CA THR A 37 12.60 2.52 21.50
C THR A 37 12.75 2.73 23.01
N VAL A 38 12.61 1.67 23.81
CA VAL A 38 12.93 1.73 25.24
C VAL A 38 14.45 1.63 25.39
N LEU A 39 15.12 2.78 25.39
CA LEU A 39 16.49 2.90 25.83
C LEU A 39 16.45 3.26 27.32
N ASN A 40 16.63 2.24 28.16
CA ASN A 40 16.93 2.35 29.59
C ASN A 40 15.73 2.62 30.54
N ASP A 41 15.62 1.80 31.61
CA ASP A 41 14.52 1.74 32.58
C ASP A 41 14.36 2.96 33.51
N LYS A 42 14.90 4.14 33.17
CA LYS A 42 14.97 5.28 34.12
C LYS A 42 14.51 6.63 33.61
N GLU A 43 14.02 6.76 32.38
CA GLU A 43 13.38 7.99 31.90
C GLU A 43 12.02 7.67 31.26
N PRO A 44 10.99 8.53 31.43
CA PRO A 44 9.76 8.38 30.69
C PRO A 44 10.10 8.41 29.19
N PRO A 45 9.58 7.45 28.39
CA PRO A 45 9.95 7.37 26.98
C PRO A 45 9.65 8.71 26.31
N GLU A 46 10.67 9.35 25.75
CA GLU A 46 10.48 10.47 24.84
C GLU A 46 9.78 9.91 23.60
N ILE A 47 8.45 10.00 23.58
CA ILE A 47 7.63 9.56 22.45
C ILE A 47 7.87 10.57 21.33
N SER A 48 8.94 10.39 20.56
CA SER A 48 9.07 11.09 19.29
C SER A 48 7.88 10.64 18.43
N LYS A 49 6.97 11.57 18.13
CA LYS A 49 5.80 11.33 17.26
C LYS A 49 6.25 11.29 15.81
N ASN A 50 7.20 10.41 15.50
CA ASN A 50 7.65 10.19 14.14
C ASN A 50 6.68 9.23 13.46
N SER A 51 5.68 9.86 12.86
CA SER A 51 4.63 9.26 12.05
C SER A 51 5.20 8.85 10.69
N TYR A 52 5.73 7.63 10.56
CA TYR A 52 6.23 7.11 9.30
C TYR A 52 5.25 6.10 8.69
N SER A 53 4.75 6.41 7.49
CA SER A 53 4.17 5.40 6.61
C SER A 53 5.30 4.48 6.13
N PRO A 54 5.14 3.14 6.14
CA PRO A 54 6.10 2.23 5.51
C PRO A 54 6.24 2.44 4.00
N TYR A 55 5.31 3.18 3.38
CA TYR A 55 5.33 3.48 1.96
C TYR A 55 5.66 4.95 1.68
N LYS A 56 6.55 5.18 0.71
CA LYS A 56 6.88 6.50 0.16
C LYS A 56 5.81 6.90 -0.87
N GLY A 57 5.44 8.19 -0.89
CA GLY A 57 4.44 8.72 -1.84
C GLY A 57 3.00 8.77 -1.31
N VAL A 58 2.77 8.47 -0.02
CA VAL A 58 1.44 8.52 0.59
C VAL A 58 1.17 9.90 1.19
N GLU A 59 0.37 10.70 0.49
CA GLU A 59 0.05 12.07 0.91
C GLU A 59 -1.24 12.14 1.75
N HIS A 60 -2.28 11.44 1.30
CA HIS A 60 -3.61 11.41 1.92
C HIS A 60 -4.15 9.98 2.00
N GLY A 61 -5.24 9.79 2.75
CA GLY A 61 -5.95 8.50 2.75
C GLY A 61 -6.48 8.18 1.34
N GLY A 62 -6.45 6.91 0.96
CA GLY A 62 -6.86 6.48 -0.37
C GLY A 62 -6.33 5.10 -0.76
N CYS A 63 -6.68 4.67 -1.97
CA CYS A 63 -6.19 3.43 -2.55
C CYS A 63 -4.86 3.69 -3.26
N TYR A 64 -3.86 2.84 -3.00
CA TYR A 64 -2.53 2.94 -3.59
C TYR A 64 -2.11 1.60 -4.19
N TRP A 65 -1.51 1.64 -5.37
CA TRP A 65 -0.77 0.52 -5.94
C TRP A 65 0.67 0.52 -5.41
N ILE A 66 1.17 -0.66 -5.06
CA ILE A 66 2.52 -0.84 -4.54
C ILE A 66 3.41 -1.45 -5.63
N GLU A 67 4.18 -0.60 -6.30
CA GLU A 67 5.04 -0.98 -7.45
C GLU A 67 6.14 -1.97 -7.06
N ASP A 68 6.76 -1.77 -5.89
CA ASP A 68 7.85 -2.63 -5.42
C ASP A 68 7.74 -2.83 -3.90
N LYS A 69 7.58 -4.09 -3.49
CA LYS A 69 7.50 -4.49 -2.06
C LYS A 69 8.80 -4.18 -1.28
N ARG A 70 9.96 -4.10 -1.95
CA ARG A 70 11.25 -3.75 -1.33
C ARG A 70 11.46 -2.24 -1.25
N LEU A 71 11.10 -1.49 -2.29
CA LEU A 71 11.30 -0.03 -2.32
C LEU A 71 10.14 0.75 -1.69
N GLY A 72 8.98 0.12 -1.55
CA GLY A 72 7.81 0.66 -0.86
C GLY A 72 7.23 1.91 -1.52
N LYS A 73 7.35 2.06 -2.84
CA LYS A 73 6.72 3.17 -3.56
C LYS A 73 5.23 2.89 -3.72
N ALA A 74 4.42 3.82 -3.22
CA ALA A 74 2.97 3.80 -3.34
C ALA A 74 2.52 4.85 -4.35
N HIS A 75 1.74 4.42 -5.34
CA HIS A 75 1.15 5.28 -6.35
C HIS A 75 -0.35 5.36 -6.13
N PRO A 76 -0.94 6.56 -6.01
CA PRO A 76 -2.38 6.69 -5.84
C PRO A 76 -3.10 6.08 -7.04
N VAL A 77 -4.12 5.25 -6.79
CA VAL A 77 -4.86 4.57 -7.84
C VAL A 77 -5.79 5.56 -8.53
N SER A 78 -5.46 5.93 -9.77
CA SER A 78 -6.37 6.58 -10.69
C SER A 78 -7.15 5.54 -11.51
N LYS A 79 -8.12 6.00 -12.29
CA LYS A 79 -8.89 5.13 -13.20
C LYS A 79 -7.99 4.55 -14.29
N GLU A 80 -7.08 5.37 -14.80
CA GLU A 80 -6.12 5.03 -15.86
C GLU A 80 -5.16 3.95 -15.34
N LEU A 81 -4.56 4.17 -14.17
CA LEU A 81 -3.68 3.19 -13.53
C LEU A 81 -4.42 1.87 -13.24
N LEU A 82 -5.68 1.92 -12.81
CA LEU A 82 -6.45 0.70 -12.60
C LEU A 82 -6.61 -0.11 -13.90
N PHE A 83 -6.87 0.54 -15.03
CA PHE A 83 -6.98 -0.17 -16.30
C PHE A 83 -5.65 -0.72 -16.79
N GLU A 84 -4.55 0.01 -16.60
CA GLU A 84 -3.21 -0.50 -16.89
C GLU A 84 -2.90 -1.77 -16.08
N LEU A 85 -3.19 -1.77 -14.77
CA LEU A 85 -2.99 -2.93 -13.91
C LEU A 85 -3.91 -4.10 -14.29
N LEU A 86 -5.15 -3.82 -14.69
CA LEU A 86 -6.06 -4.84 -15.19
C LEU A 86 -5.58 -5.44 -16.51
N ALA A 87 -5.11 -4.60 -17.44
CA ALA A 87 -4.54 -5.05 -18.71
C ALA A 87 -3.34 -5.98 -18.46
N GLU A 88 -2.47 -5.62 -17.53
CA GLU A 88 -1.29 -6.42 -17.17
C GLU A 88 -1.67 -7.80 -16.61
N VAL A 89 -2.67 -7.90 -15.74
CA VAL A 89 -3.07 -9.21 -15.18
C VAL A 89 -3.93 -10.05 -16.13
N THR A 90 -4.65 -9.44 -17.06
CA THR A 90 -5.57 -10.14 -17.99
C THR A 90 -5.01 -10.40 -19.38
N ASP A 91 -3.89 -9.77 -19.76
CA ASP A 91 -3.39 -9.68 -21.14
C ASP A 91 -4.45 -9.09 -22.10
N TYR A 92 -5.31 -8.20 -21.56
CA TYR A 92 -6.41 -7.58 -22.28
C TYR A 92 -6.07 -6.12 -22.64
N ALA A 93 -6.20 -5.76 -23.91
CA ALA A 93 -6.06 -4.37 -24.36
C ALA A 93 -7.43 -3.66 -24.32
N PHE A 94 -7.52 -2.58 -23.54
CA PHE A 94 -8.73 -1.73 -23.41
C PHE A 94 -8.81 -0.65 -24.48
#